data_AF-K2J0S1-F1
#
_entry.id   AF-K2J0S1-F1
#
_cell.length_a   1.000
_cell.length_b   1.000
_cell.length_c   1.000
_cell.angle_alpha   90.00
_cell.angle_beta   90.00
_cell.angle_gamma   90.00
#
_symmetry.space_group_name_H-M   'P 1'
#
loop_
_entity.id
_entity.type
_entity.pdbx_description
1 polymer ?
#
loop_
_entity_poly.entity_id
_entity_poly.type
_entity_poly.pdbx_seq_one_letter_code
_entity_poly.pdbx_strand_id
1 'polypeptide(L)'
;AGGPPAATIMDHIPVVNIPPFGMCTSLANPTVAAATTAALGVLTPMPCVPVVPAPWVPGAPTVLIGSMPALDNNSKAMCAWAGVIQITVPGQFTVMVP
;
A
#
# COMPACT_ATOMS: atom_id res chain seq x y z
N ALA A 1 9.69 -9.98 21.84
CA ALA A 1 9.56 -10.08 20.37
C ALA A 1 10.24 -8.86 19.77
N GLY A 2 11.29 -9.04 18.98
CA GLY A 2 12.11 -7.95 18.45
C GLY A 2 11.74 -7.64 17.01
N GLY A 3 10.94 -6.59 16.79
CA GLY A 3 10.60 -6.07 15.48
C GLY A 3 9.52 -4.98 15.58
N PRO A 4 9.24 -4.26 14.49
CA PRO A 4 8.21 -3.22 14.45
C PRO A 4 6.84 -3.78 14.88
N PRO A 5 5.96 -2.94 15.46
CA PRO A 5 4.63 -3.39 15.88
C PRO A 5 3.87 -4.02 14.72
N ALA A 6 3.04 -5.02 15.03
CA ALA A 6 2.18 -5.65 14.03
C ALA A 6 1.18 -4.62 13.47
N ALA A 7 1.02 -4.62 12.15
CA ALA A 7 0.15 -3.69 11.45
C ALA A 7 -1.33 -4.12 11.53
N THR A 8 -2.22 -3.16 11.31
CA THR A 8 -3.67 -3.28 11.27
C THR A 8 -4.23 -2.81 9.93
N ILE A 9 -5.51 -3.06 9.69
CA ILE A 9 -6.18 -2.55 8.47
C ILE A 9 -6.17 -1.03 8.36
N MET A 10 -6.00 -0.31 9.48
CA MET A 10 -5.92 1.15 9.50
C MET A 10 -4.54 1.68 9.13
N ASP A 11 -3.54 0.81 8.97
CA ASP A 11 -2.19 1.20 8.57
C ASP A 11 -2.08 1.43 7.06
N HIS A 12 -3.00 2.24 6.53
CA HIS A 12 -3.09 2.62 5.12
C HIS A 12 -2.57 4.04 4.83
N ILE A 13 -2.06 4.74 5.85
CA ILE A 13 -1.57 6.12 5.74
C ILE A 13 -0.35 6.18 4.81
N PRO A 14 -0.42 6.93 3.70
CA PRO A 14 0.71 7.16 2.80
C PRO A 14 1.94 7.72 3.51
N VAL A 15 3.13 7.32 3.05
CA VAL A 15 4.45 7.79 3.52
C VAL A 15 4.79 7.37 4.96
N VAL A 16 3.79 7.24 5.84
CA VAL A 16 3.94 6.78 7.22
C VAL A 16 4.00 5.26 7.28
N ASN A 17 2.98 4.59 6.76
CA ASN A 17 2.85 3.13 6.82
C ASN A 17 3.18 2.48 5.47
N ILE A 18 2.84 3.17 4.39
CA ILE A 18 3.10 2.73 3.02
C ILE A 18 4.11 3.71 2.41
N PRO A 19 5.42 3.42 2.47
CA PRO A 19 6.42 4.28 1.85
C PRO A 19 6.27 4.27 0.32
N PRO A 20 6.82 5.26 -0.40
CA PRO A 20 6.91 5.20 -1.86
C PRO A 20 7.59 3.90 -2.34
N PHE A 21 6.99 3.21 -3.31
CA PHE A 21 7.53 1.97 -3.85
C PHE A 21 7.37 1.91 -5.37
N GLY A 22 8.40 1.38 -6.05
CA GLY A 22 8.38 1.15 -7.50
C GLY A 22 8.09 2.40 -8.35
N MET A 23 7.67 2.16 -9.59
CA MET A 23 7.27 3.19 -10.55
C MET A 23 5.78 3.05 -10.86
N CYS A 24 5.03 4.14 -10.76
CA CYS A 24 3.63 4.20 -11.16
C CYS A 24 3.55 4.37 -12.68
N THR A 25 2.73 3.55 -13.33
CA THR A 25 2.44 3.60 -14.78
C THR A 25 1.03 4.10 -15.08
N SER A 26 0.29 4.53 -14.06
CA SER A 26 -1.10 4.95 -14.21
C SER A 26 -1.21 6.44 -14.51
N LEU A 27 -1.96 6.78 -15.56
CA LEU A 27 -2.28 8.18 -15.91
C LEU A 27 -3.21 8.86 -14.90
N ALA A 28 -3.83 8.11 -13.98
CA ALA A 28 -4.55 8.68 -12.86
C ALA A 28 -3.61 9.38 -11.85
N ASN A 29 -2.30 9.08 -11.89
CA ASN A 29 -1.30 9.82 -11.13
C ASN A 29 -0.92 11.11 -11.88
N PRO A 30 -1.14 12.30 -11.30
CA PRO A 30 -0.86 13.57 -11.97
C PRO A 30 0.62 13.73 -12.37
N THR A 31 1.56 13.12 -11.64
CA THR A 31 2.99 13.20 -12.00
C THR A 31 3.29 12.37 -13.25
N VAL A 32 2.69 11.18 -13.38
CA VAL A 32 2.79 10.32 -14.57
C VAL A 32 2.10 10.99 -15.77
N ALA A 33 0.94 11.60 -15.57
CA ALA A 33 0.23 12.31 -16.63
C ALA A 33 1.02 13.51 -17.15
N ALA A 34 1.58 14.34 -16.24
CA ALA A 34 2.43 15.47 -16.61
C ALA A 34 3.70 15.03 -17.34
N ALA A 35 4.37 13.97 -16.84
CA ALA A 35 5.56 13.42 -17.47
C ALA A 35 5.28 12.84 -18.87
N THR A 36 4.17 12.11 -19.01
CA THR A 36 3.73 11.56 -20.30
C THR A 36 3.43 12.67 -21.29
N THR A 37 2.81 13.77 -20.84
CA THR A 37 2.57 14.95 -21.68
C THR A 37 3.89 15.62 -22.10
N ALA A 38 4.86 15.76 -21.18
CA ALA A 38 6.18 16.30 -21.46
C ALA A 38 7.00 15.42 -22.42
N ALA A 39 6.77 14.11 -22.39
CA ALA A 39 7.35 13.13 -23.31
C ALA A 39 6.53 12.94 -24.60
N LEU A 40 5.72 13.94 -24.99
CA LEU A 40 4.93 13.96 -26.23
C LEU A 40 3.98 12.75 -26.36
N GLY A 41 3.41 12.31 -25.23
CA GLY A 41 2.46 11.18 -25.16
C GLY A 41 3.10 9.82 -24.91
N VAL A 42 4.43 9.73 -24.79
CA VAL A 42 5.11 8.49 -24.40
C VAL A 42 4.94 8.25 -22.90
N LEU A 43 4.33 7.12 -22.53
CA LEU A 43 4.10 6.76 -21.13
C LEU A 43 5.41 6.80 -20.36
N THR A 44 5.51 7.75 -19.43
CA THR A 44 6.72 7.98 -18.64
C THR A 44 6.43 7.64 -17.18
N PRO A 45 6.84 6.43 -16.72
CA PRO A 45 6.61 6.02 -15.34
C PRO A 45 7.33 6.96 -14.38
N MET A 46 6.65 7.32 -13.29
CA MET A 46 7.19 8.20 -12.24
C MET A 46 7.17 7.50 -10.88
N PRO A 47 8.02 7.90 -9.92
CA PRO A 47 8.00 7.35 -8.56
C PRO A 47 6.60 7.44 -7.92
N CYS A 48 6.16 6.34 -7.33
CA CYS A 48 4.81 6.17 -6.79
C CYS A 48 4.72 6.69 -5.34
N VAL A 49 3.94 7.75 -5.06
CA VAL A 49 3.69 8.28 -3.69
C VAL A 49 2.29 7.87 -3.17
N PRO A 50 2.11 6.66 -2.62
CA PRO A 50 0.82 5.95 -2.54
C PRO A 50 -0.34 6.82 -2.08
N VAL A 51 -1.50 6.76 -2.75
CA VAL A 51 -2.73 7.40 -2.25
C VAL A 51 -3.76 6.33 -1.97
N VAL A 52 -3.94 5.99 -0.70
CA VAL A 52 -4.82 4.89 -0.26
C VAL A 52 -5.94 5.46 0.59
N PRO A 53 -7.12 5.77 -0.03
CA PRO A 53 -8.20 6.45 0.67
C PRO A 53 -9.01 5.53 1.61
N ALA A 54 -8.85 4.21 1.48
CA ALA A 54 -9.60 3.22 2.25
C ALA A 54 -8.66 2.27 3.01
N PRO A 55 -9.10 1.70 4.14
CA PRO A 55 -8.36 0.67 4.87
C PRO A 55 -8.00 -0.54 4.00
N TRP A 56 -7.02 -1.32 4.47
CA TRP A 56 -6.71 -2.61 3.88
C TRP A 56 -7.87 -3.59 4.05
N VAL A 57 -8.02 -4.50 3.09
CA VAL A 57 -9.04 -5.54 3.10
C VAL A 57 -8.47 -6.88 2.60
N PRO A 58 -8.93 -8.03 3.12
CA PRO A 58 -9.94 -8.17 4.18
C PRO A 58 -9.40 -7.91 5.60
N GLY A 59 -8.07 -7.96 5.80
CA GLY A 59 -7.49 -8.08 7.14
C GLY A 59 -7.77 -9.45 7.76
N ALA A 60 -7.30 -9.65 8.99
CA ALA A 60 -7.57 -10.82 9.79
C ALA A 60 -8.56 -10.50 10.92
N PRO A 61 -9.85 -10.83 10.76
CA PRO A 61 -10.88 -10.45 11.74
C PRO A 61 -10.76 -11.20 13.08
N THR A 62 -10.08 -12.34 13.10
CA THR A 62 -9.88 -13.18 14.28
C THR A 62 -8.77 -12.67 15.20
N VAL A 63 -7.86 -11.84 14.70
CA VAL A 63 -6.74 -11.28 15.46
C VAL A 63 -6.88 -9.77 15.50
N LEU A 64 -7.19 -9.23 16.68
CA LEU A 64 -7.39 -7.80 16.90
C LEU A 64 -6.16 -7.20 17.57
N ILE A 65 -5.66 -6.10 17.02
CA ILE A 65 -4.61 -5.26 17.62
C ILE A 65 -5.27 -3.92 17.92
N GLY A 66 -5.39 -3.57 19.21
CA GLY A 66 -6.03 -2.31 19.62
C GLY A 66 -7.46 -2.16 19.09
N SER A 67 -8.27 -3.24 19.14
CA SER A 67 -9.65 -3.32 18.63
C SER A 67 -9.84 -3.28 17.11
N MET A 68 -8.75 -3.27 16.33
CA MET A 68 -8.79 -3.29 14.87
C MET A 68 -8.24 -4.62 14.33
N PRO A 69 -8.80 -5.16 13.22
CA PRO A 69 -8.27 -6.35 12.57
C PRO A 69 -6.79 -6.18 12.21
N ALA A 70 -6.00 -7.21 12.51
CA ALA A 70 -4.60 -7.29 12.15
C ALA A 70 -4.44 -7.40 10.62
N LEU A 71 -3.30 -6.96 10.12
CA LEU A 71 -2.95 -7.05 8.72
C LEU A 71 -2.24 -8.40 8.46
N ASP A 72 -2.70 -9.14 7.46
CA ASP A 72 -2.10 -10.41 7.01
C ASP A 72 -1.50 -10.28 5.60
N ASN A 73 -0.80 -11.30 5.12
CA ASN A 73 -0.18 -11.28 3.79
C ASN A 73 -1.20 -11.29 2.63
N ASN A 74 -2.46 -11.66 2.87
CA ASN A 74 -3.51 -11.62 1.85
C ASN A 74 -4.20 -10.26 1.77
N SER A 75 -3.97 -9.38 2.74
CA SER A 75 -4.52 -8.04 2.77
C SER A 75 -4.01 -7.20 1.61
N LYS A 76 -4.94 -6.50 0.96
CA LYS A 76 -4.68 -5.60 -0.16
C LYS A 76 -5.24 -4.22 0.12
N ALA A 77 -4.53 -3.21 -0.37
CA ALA A 77 -4.98 -1.83 -0.35
C ALA A 77 -5.23 -1.34 -1.77
N MET A 78 -6.36 -0.66 -1.96
CA MET A 78 -6.73 -0.08 -3.24
C MET A 78 -6.19 1.35 -3.32
N CYS A 79 -5.36 1.60 -4.33
CA CYS A 79 -4.75 2.89 -4.54
C CYS A 79 -5.55 3.74 -5.52
N ALA A 80 -5.67 5.04 -5.25
CA ALA A 80 -6.45 5.99 -6.05
C ALA A 80 -5.98 6.09 -7.51
N TRP A 81 -4.73 5.73 -7.81
CA TRP A 81 -4.27 5.64 -9.21
C TRP A 81 -4.54 4.27 -9.86
N ALA A 82 -5.61 3.59 -9.45
CA ALA A 82 -6.01 2.29 -9.96
C ALA A 82 -4.96 1.17 -9.76
N GLY A 83 -4.08 1.33 -8.77
CA GLY A 83 -3.13 0.30 -8.35
C GLY A 83 -3.65 -0.55 -7.20
N VAL A 84 -3.16 -1.78 -7.08
CA VAL A 84 -3.40 -2.64 -5.92
C VAL A 84 -2.08 -2.86 -5.19
N ILE A 85 -2.06 -2.55 -3.89
CA ILE A 85 -0.91 -2.72 -3.02
C ILE A 85 -1.07 -4.04 -2.28
N GLN A 86 -0.02 -4.87 -2.31
CA GLN A 86 0.04 -6.16 -1.65
C GLN A 86 1.31 -6.28 -0.82
N ILE A 87 1.27 -7.11 0.21
CA ILE A 87 2.40 -7.31 1.12
C ILE A 87 3.25 -8.46 0.58
N THR A 88 4.43 -8.13 0.06
CA THR A 88 5.39 -9.13 -0.42
C THR A 88 6.35 -9.58 0.67
N VAL A 89 6.76 -8.64 1.54
CA VAL A 89 7.68 -8.90 2.66
C VAL A 89 7.03 -8.36 3.93
N PRO A 90 6.62 -9.22 4.87
CA PRO A 90 5.98 -8.78 6.10
C PRO A 90 7.02 -8.14 7.04
N GLY A 91 6.59 -7.11 7.79
CA GLY A 91 7.42 -6.48 8.82
C GLY A 91 7.61 -7.33 10.09
N GLN A 92 6.79 -8.39 10.25
CA GLN A 92 6.83 -9.36 11.33
C GLN A 92 6.82 -10.78 10.75
N PHE A 93 7.81 -11.59 11.13
CA PHE A 93 7.94 -12.98 10.68
C PHE A 93 7.57 -14.01 11.76
N THR A 94 7.42 -13.55 13.01
CA THR A 94 7.26 -14.43 14.18
C THR A 94 5.81 -14.72 14.51
N VAL A 95 4.88 -13.84 14.15
CA VAL A 95 3.44 -13.99 14.37
C VAL A 95 2.77 -14.18 13.03
N MET A 96 2.32 -15.41 12.77
CA MET A 96 1.49 -15.73 11.60
C MET A 96 0.03 -15.62 12.00
N VAL A 97 -0.72 -14.89 11.20
CA VAL A 97 -2.15 -14.69 11.37
C VAL A 97 -2.85 -15.57 10.32
N PRO A 98 -3.87 -16.36 10.70
CA PRO A 98 -4.49 -17.36 9.83
C PRO A 98 -5.31 -16.74 8.69
#